data_AF-A0A420IZL9-F1
#
_entry.id   AF-A0A420IZL9-F1
#
_cell.length_a   1.000
_cell.length_b   1.000
_cell.length_c   1.000
_cell.angle_alpha   90.00
_cell.angle_beta   90.00
_cell.angle_gamma   90.00
#
_symmetry.space_group_name_H-M   'P 1'
#
loop_
_entity.id
_entity.type
_entity.pdbx_description
1 polymer ?
#
loop_
_entity_poly.entity_id
_entity_poly.type
_entity_poly.pdbx_seq_one_letter_code
_entity_poly.pdbx_strand_id
1 'polypeptide(L)'
;MDEAKDTLFVKEEELDFSDDEQSTEDTINPFIVVGIWIEKTLNEVTAILPSHESFVEITSEFSNKTNSSSRFWMAPIIFTRHNYRCDTIRIEEVPIPNCQEIGYGIKFIHVCLPDSLRNLLKDSKNTSYPLQMNERNLIGAGGWWKSVHLTKNSLGCIQMEDMSFSPISINKIMKMTGKGLKATLNVRFVCKASTDSTKELNECTQRTVGVEVLRGYITSIDTDVIPPIRRAPPPPKPLAKDITTDQIVMKILNLNLRAAKT
;
A
#
# COMPACT_ATOMS: atom_id res chain seq x y z
N MET A 1 67.38 -50.45 34.43
CA MET A 1 68.10 -49.20 34.74
C MET A 1 67.85 -48.30 33.56
N ASP A 2 67.02 -47.27 33.80
CA ASP A 2 66.91 -45.95 33.16
C ASP A 2 67.18 -45.86 31.64
N GLU A 3 66.31 -45.26 30.82
CA GLU A 3 65.78 -43.91 30.97
C GLU A 3 64.47 -43.71 30.23
N ALA A 4 63.60 -42.90 30.83
CA ALA A 4 62.41 -42.34 30.24
C ALA A 4 62.75 -41.30 29.15
N LYS A 5 61.90 -41.20 28.12
CA LYS A 5 61.63 -39.92 27.46
C LYS A 5 60.18 -39.85 27.00
N ASP A 6 59.50 -38.91 27.62
CA ASP A 6 58.22 -38.30 27.30
C ASP A 6 57.83 -38.33 25.82
N THR A 7 56.58 -38.68 25.57
CA THR A 7 55.82 -38.00 24.51
C THR A 7 54.40 -37.79 24.99
N LEU A 8 54.02 -36.51 25.00
CA LEU A 8 52.77 -35.95 25.52
C LEU A 8 51.52 -36.66 24.99
N PHE A 9 50.64 -37.04 25.93
CA PHE A 9 49.24 -37.32 25.68
C PHE A 9 48.51 -36.01 25.34
N VAL A 10 48.00 -35.90 24.12
CA VAL A 10 46.87 -35.02 23.81
C VAL A 10 45.62 -35.88 23.98
N LYS A 11 44.88 -35.65 25.07
CA LYS A 11 43.49 -36.10 25.18
C LYS A 11 42.68 -35.23 24.22
N GLU A 12 42.20 -35.80 23.13
CA GLU A 12 41.02 -35.25 22.46
C GLU A 12 39.84 -35.47 23.42
N GLU A 13 39.34 -34.37 23.97
CA GLU A 13 38.04 -34.33 24.62
C GLU A 13 36.98 -34.61 23.56
N GLU A 14 36.38 -35.80 23.62
CA GLU A 14 35.06 -36.04 23.04
C GLU A 14 34.07 -35.13 23.78
N LEU A 15 33.90 -33.91 23.25
CA LEU A 15 32.82 -33.02 23.61
C LEU A 15 31.58 -33.44 22.82
N ASP A 16 30.79 -34.28 23.47
CA ASP A 16 29.42 -34.62 23.12
C ASP A 16 28.56 -33.36 23.24
N PHE A 17 28.37 -32.67 22.12
CA PHE A 17 27.34 -31.63 21.97
C PHE A 17 26.14 -32.26 21.25
N SER A 18 25.40 -33.10 21.96
CA SER A 18 24.00 -33.35 21.63
C SER A 18 23.18 -32.10 21.94
N ASP A 19 23.42 -31.01 21.22
CA ASP A 19 22.44 -29.95 21.06
C ASP A 19 21.42 -30.48 20.05
N ASP A 20 20.48 -31.27 20.56
CA ASP A 20 19.12 -31.31 20.03
C ASP A 20 18.55 -29.88 20.19
N GLU A 21 19.07 -28.92 19.43
CA GLU A 21 18.27 -27.79 18.98
C GLU A 21 17.15 -28.42 18.19
N GLN A 22 16.02 -28.58 18.87
CA GLN A 22 14.74 -28.89 18.30
C GLN A 22 14.54 -27.93 17.13
N SER A 23 14.89 -28.38 15.92
CA SER A 23 14.74 -27.63 14.69
C SER A 23 13.31 -27.15 14.69
N THR A 24 13.10 -25.84 14.85
CA THR A 24 11.75 -25.27 14.86
C THR A 24 11.13 -25.65 13.52
N GLU A 25 10.25 -26.64 13.57
CA GLU A 25 9.55 -27.19 12.42
C GLU A 25 9.04 -26.06 11.54
N ASP A 26 9.27 -26.22 10.23
CA ASP A 26 8.79 -25.47 9.07
C ASP A 26 7.49 -24.70 9.29
N THR A 27 7.54 -23.60 10.03
CA THR A 27 6.40 -22.71 10.16
C THR A 27 6.42 -21.85 8.90
N ILE A 28 5.39 -21.95 8.08
CA ILE A 28 5.29 -21.20 6.85
C ILE A 28 5.07 -19.72 7.21
N ASN A 29 5.76 -18.80 6.54
CA ASN A 29 5.65 -17.37 6.81
C ASN A 29 4.17 -16.92 6.80
N PRO A 30 3.62 -16.43 7.93
CA PRO A 30 2.20 -16.14 8.06
C PRO A 30 1.75 -15.02 7.11
N PHE A 31 2.66 -14.11 6.73
CA PHE A 31 2.34 -13.01 5.82
C PHE A 31 2.14 -13.46 4.36
N ILE A 32 2.54 -14.70 4.02
CA ILE A 32 2.35 -15.30 2.70
C ILE A 32 1.12 -16.22 2.68
N VAL A 33 0.74 -16.81 3.81
CA VAL A 33 -0.36 -17.79 3.88
C VAL A 33 -1.67 -17.15 4.35
N VAL A 34 -1.60 -16.29 5.36
CA VAL A 34 -2.80 -15.61 5.88
C VAL A 34 -3.19 -14.51 4.88
N GLY A 35 -4.36 -14.67 4.27
CA GLY A 35 -4.91 -13.69 3.33
C GLY A 35 -6.00 -12.80 3.92
N ILE A 36 -6.71 -13.27 4.94
CA ILE A 36 -7.81 -12.53 5.57
C ILE A 36 -7.29 -11.89 6.86
N TRP A 37 -7.13 -10.56 6.83
CA TRP A 37 -6.60 -9.79 7.96
C TRP A 37 -7.71 -9.06 8.72
N ILE A 38 -8.27 -9.75 9.70
CA ILE A 38 -9.21 -9.24 10.70
C ILE A 38 -8.52 -9.12 12.07
N GLU A 39 -9.19 -8.54 13.06
CA GLU A 39 -8.64 -8.36 14.43
C GLU A 39 -8.05 -9.66 15.00
N LYS A 40 -8.77 -10.79 14.85
CA LYS A 40 -8.30 -12.10 15.33
C LYS A 40 -6.98 -12.55 14.69
N THR A 41 -6.82 -12.37 13.38
CA THR A 41 -5.63 -12.82 12.63
C THR A 41 -4.47 -11.84 12.71
N LEU A 42 -4.76 -10.58 13.05
CA LEU A 42 -3.79 -9.54 13.31
C LEU A 42 -3.30 -9.54 14.77
N ASN A 43 -3.86 -10.40 15.62
CA ASN A 43 -3.32 -10.61 16.95
C ASN A 43 -1.83 -10.97 16.85
N GLU A 44 -1.01 -10.36 17.71
CA GLU A 44 0.45 -10.51 17.75
C GLU A 44 1.20 -10.02 16.49
N VAL A 45 0.50 -9.44 15.51
CA VAL A 45 1.14 -8.75 14.39
C VAL A 45 1.49 -7.34 14.82
N THR A 46 2.75 -6.96 14.65
CA THR A 46 3.19 -5.57 14.83
C THR A 46 3.62 -4.99 13.48
N ALA A 47 3.10 -3.81 13.15
CA ALA A 47 3.61 -3.01 12.05
C ALA A 47 4.70 -2.06 12.55
N ILE A 48 5.85 -2.09 11.88
CA ILE A 48 7.00 -1.24 12.15
C ILE A 48 7.06 -0.19 11.06
N LEU A 49 6.73 1.04 11.43
CA LEU A 49 6.85 2.19 10.55
C LEU A 49 8.33 2.61 10.44
N PRO A 50 8.80 2.98 9.24
CA PRO A 50 10.21 3.27 9.00
C PRO A 50 10.69 4.52 9.73
N SER A 51 11.89 4.46 10.31
CA SER A 51 12.57 5.63 10.85
C SER A 51 12.92 6.62 9.73
N HIS A 52 13.22 7.86 10.08
CA HIS A 52 13.61 8.88 9.10
C HIS A 52 14.80 8.45 8.23
N GLU A 53 15.81 7.81 8.82
CA GLU A 53 17.02 7.34 8.14
C GLU A 53 16.76 6.20 7.13
N SER A 54 15.61 5.53 7.22
CA SER A 54 15.27 4.42 6.32
C SER A 54 14.70 4.89 4.98
N PHE A 55 14.46 6.19 4.79
CA PHE A 55 13.89 6.74 3.56
C PHE A 55 14.94 6.90 2.47
N VAL A 56 14.60 6.40 1.30
CA VAL A 56 15.41 6.55 0.08
C VAL A 56 14.72 7.56 -0.83
N GLU A 57 15.50 8.46 -1.42
CA GLU A 57 15.01 9.37 -2.45
C GLU A 57 14.79 8.62 -3.78
N ILE A 58 13.59 8.76 -4.33
CA ILE A 58 13.12 8.08 -5.56
C ILE A 58 12.71 9.09 -6.64
N THR A 59 13.18 10.33 -6.55
CA THR A 59 12.76 11.44 -7.42
C THR A 59 12.92 11.12 -8.91
N SER A 60 14.04 10.49 -9.30
CA SER A 60 14.34 10.12 -10.69
C SER A 60 13.37 9.11 -11.29
N GLU A 61 12.80 8.22 -10.46
CA GLU A 61 11.83 7.19 -10.88
C GLU A 61 10.43 7.79 -11.11
N PHE A 62 10.12 8.92 -10.46
CA PHE A 62 8.83 9.60 -10.52
C PHE A 62 8.83 10.81 -11.46
N SER A 63 9.99 11.41 -11.73
CA SER A 63 10.13 12.55 -12.64
C SER A 63 10.25 12.10 -14.09
N ASN A 64 9.14 11.81 -14.76
CA ASN A 64 9.10 11.69 -16.23
C ASN A 64 9.32 13.03 -16.96
N LYS A 65 9.65 14.10 -16.24
CA LYS A 65 9.88 15.45 -16.77
C LYS A 65 11.18 16.01 -16.21
N THR A 66 11.96 16.62 -17.08
CA THR A 66 13.32 17.14 -16.88
C THR A 66 13.48 18.26 -15.85
N ASN A 67 12.48 18.60 -15.02
CA ASN A 67 12.58 19.57 -13.93
C ASN A 67 11.36 19.42 -12.99
N SER A 68 11.32 18.40 -12.11
CA SER A 68 10.34 18.41 -11.02
C SER A 68 10.86 19.28 -9.87
N SER A 69 10.11 20.31 -9.49
CA SER A 69 10.39 21.15 -8.32
C SER A 69 10.18 20.43 -6.98
N SER A 70 9.96 19.11 -7.03
CA SER A 70 9.64 18.27 -5.87
C SER A 70 10.55 17.05 -5.86
N ARG A 71 10.97 16.67 -4.65
CA ARG A 71 11.70 15.44 -4.35
C ARG A 71 10.76 14.43 -3.70
N PHE A 72 10.95 13.16 -4.00
CA PHE A 72 10.09 12.08 -3.53
C PHE A 72 10.89 11.08 -2.71
N TRP A 73 10.33 10.66 -1.58
CA TRP A 73 10.98 9.77 -0.62
C TRP A 73 10.08 8.58 -0.31
N MET A 74 10.67 7.41 -0.14
CA MET A 74 9.94 6.20 0.19
C MET A 74 10.71 5.26 1.10
N ALA A 75 10.00 4.58 1.99
CA ALA A 75 10.52 3.49 2.80
C ALA A 75 9.43 2.42 3.00
N PRO A 76 9.78 1.12 3.02
CA PRO A 76 8.83 0.05 3.28
C PRO A 76 8.37 0.03 4.75
N ILE A 77 7.13 -0.39 4.96
CA ILE A 77 6.61 -0.75 6.29
C ILE A 77 6.84 -2.25 6.48
N ILE A 78 7.35 -2.62 7.65
CA ILE A 78 7.68 -4.01 7.97
C ILE A 78 6.64 -4.56 8.93
N PHE A 79 6.16 -5.78 8.68
CA PHE A 79 5.32 -6.54 9.59
C PHE A 79 6.16 -7.58 10.33
N THR A 80 5.86 -7.76 11.61
CA THR A 80 6.49 -8.77 12.46
C THR A 80 5.43 -9.59 13.18
N ARG A 81 5.68 -10.89 13.30
CA ARG A 81 4.85 -11.82 14.07
C ARG A 81 5.71 -13.00 14.51
N HIS A 82 5.85 -13.20 15.82
CA HIS A 82 6.83 -14.14 16.38
C HIS A 82 8.23 -13.89 15.77
N ASN A 83 8.82 -14.90 15.13
CA ASN A 83 10.14 -14.83 14.51
C ASN A 83 10.12 -14.33 13.05
N TYR A 84 8.95 -14.07 12.47
CA TYR A 84 8.84 -13.60 11.08
C TYR A 84 8.92 -12.09 11.00
N ARG A 85 9.70 -11.63 10.01
CA ARG A 85 9.79 -10.22 9.60
C ARG A 85 9.60 -10.14 8.10
N CYS A 86 8.58 -9.43 7.63
CA CYS A 86 8.25 -9.35 6.21
C CYS A 86 7.76 -7.95 5.82
N ASP A 87 8.18 -7.46 4.67
CA ASP A 87 7.68 -6.22 4.06
C ASP A 87 6.49 -6.45 3.11
N THR A 88 6.16 -7.71 2.87
CA THR A 88 5.15 -8.17 1.94
C THR A 88 4.05 -8.88 2.70
N ILE A 89 2.81 -8.60 2.34
CA ILE A 89 1.63 -9.21 2.96
C ILE A 89 0.63 -9.62 1.88
N ARG A 90 0.14 -10.85 1.96
CA ARG A 90 -0.93 -11.38 1.12
C ARG A 90 -2.27 -10.87 1.63
N ILE A 91 -3.12 -10.34 0.76
CA ILE A 91 -4.47 -9.89 1.12
C ILE A 91 -5.45 -10.53 0.14
N GLU A 92 -6.37 -11.33 0.66
CA GLU A 92 -7.40 -12.03 -0.10
C GLU A 92 -8.68 -11.20 -0.25
N GLU A 93 -9.49 -11.56 -1.24
CA GLU A 93 -10.80 -10.97 -1.50
C GLU A 93 -10.79 -9.44 -1.69
N VAL A 94 -9.68 -8.88 -2.20
CA VAL A 94 -9.53 -7.43 -2.41
C VAL A 94 -10.47 -6.97 -3.54
N PRO A 95 -11.46 -6.11 -3.24
CA PRO A 95 -12.35 -5.56 -4.26
C PRO A 95 -11.64 -4.52 -5.13
N ILE A 96 -11.84 -4.64 -6.44
CA ILE A 96 -11.34 -3.71 -7.46
C ILE A 96 -12.53 -3.26 -8.32
N PRO A 97 -13.00 -2.01 -8.19
CA PRO A 97 -14.17 -1.53 -8.91
C PRO A 97 -13.87 -1.25 -10.38
N ASN A 98 -14.92 -1.20 -11.19
CA ASN A 98 -14.84 -0.59 -12.51
C ASN A 98 -14.97 0.93 -12.38
N CYS A 99 -14.01 1.67 -12.94
CA CYS A 99 -14.03 3.14 -12.97
C CYS A 99 -13.76 3.65 -14.38
N GLN A 100 -14.39 4.77 -14.74
CA GLN A 100 -14.23 5.41 -16.06
C GLN A 100 -13.09 6.45 -16.10
N GLU A 101 -12.08 6.29 -15.24
CA GLU A 101 -11.00 7.28 -15.13
C GLU A 101 -9.94 7.07 -16.23
N ILE A 102 -9.34 8.17 -16.69
CA ILE A 102 -8.30 8.12 -17.73
C ILE A 102 -7.09 7.32 -17.22
N GLY A 103 -6.78 6.22 -17.91
CA GLY A 103 -5.67 5.33 -17.55
C GLY A 103 -6.02 4.27 -16.50
N TYR A 104 -7.26 4.19 -16.04
CA TYR A 104 -7.73 3.13 -15.14
C TYR A 104 -7.61 1.74 -15.78
N GLY A 105 -7.20 0.75 -14.99
CA GLY A 105 -6.97 -0.63 -15.46
C GLY A 105 -5.76 -0.81 -16.37
N ILE A 106 -5.00 0.26 -16.64
CA ILE A 106 -3.74 0.25 -17.40
C ILE A 106 -2.59 0.82 -16.56
N LYS A 107 -2.75 2.06 -16.08
CA LYS A 107 -1.73 2.80 -15.33
C LYS A 107 -1.90 2.66 -13.83
N PHE A 108 -3.15 2.57 -13.38
CA PHE A 108 -3.50 2.42 -11.97
C PHE A 108 -4.87 1.75 -11.83
N ILE A 109 -5.16 1.26 -10.63
CA ILE A 109 -6.48 0.80 -10.20
C ILE A 109 -6.73 1.30 -8.78
N HIS A 110 -7.99 1.22 -8.34
CA HIS A 110 -8.35 1.42 -6.95
C HIS A 110 -8.55 0.06 -6.30
N VAL A 111 -8.05 -0.12 -5.08
CA VAL A 111 -8.22 -1.33 -4.27
C VAL A 111 -8.85 -0.94 -2.94
N CYS A 112 -9.80 -1.74 -2.46
CA CYS A 112 -10.35 -1.60 -1.11
C CYS A 112 -9.64 -2.57 -0.17
N LEU A 113 -8.93 -2.03 0.82
CA LEU A 113 -8.15 -2.79 1.78
C LEU A 113 -8.89 -2.94 3.11
N PRO A 114 -8.61 -4.00 3.89
CA PRO A 114 -9.21 -4.20 5.19
C PRO A 114 -8.95 -3.04 6.16
N ASP A 115 -10.00 -2.56 6.83
CA ASP A 115 -9.88 -1.51 7.85
C ASP A 115 -9.04 -1.97 9.07
N SER A 116 -9.01 -3.27 9.37
CA SER A 116 -8.17 -3.79 10.45
C SER A 116 -6.67 -3.58 10.19
N LEU A 117 -6.21 -3.67 8.93
CA LEU A 117 -4.84 -3.31 8.56
C LEU A 117 -4.59 -1.80 8.68
N ARG A 118 -5.56 -0.98 8.29
CA ARG A 118 -5.49 0.48 8.49
C ARG A 118 -5.32 0.83 9.96
N ASN A 119 -6.08 0.17 10.84
CA ASN A 119 -6.05 0.39 12.27
C ASN A 119 -4.72 -0.08 12.86
N LEU A 120 -4.21 -1.26 12.48
CA LEU A 120 -2.89 -1.74 12.89
C LEU A 120 -1.79 -0.69 12.59
N LEU A 121 -1.77 -0.16 11.36
CA LEU A 121 -0.81 0.88 10.97
C LEU A 121 -1.01 2.18 11.76
N LYS A 122 -2.26 2.53 12.09
CA LYS A 122 -2.59 3.75 12.83
C LYS A 122 -2.20 3.65 14.31
N ASP A 123 -2.24 2.44 14.85
CA ASP A 123 -1.96 2.18 16.26
C ASP A 123 -0.45 1.96 16.49
N SER A 124 0.32 1.65 15.44
CA SER A 124 1.80 1.59 15.45
C SER A 124 2.53 2.94 15.67
N LYS A 125 1.88 3.90 16.32
CA LYS A 125 2.16 5.35 16.48
C LYS A 125 3.50 5.76 17.13
N ASN A 126 4.53 4.91 17.09
CA ASN A 126 5.89 5.24 17.49
C ASN A 126 6.68 5.95 16.37
N THR A 127 6.07 6.93 15.70
CA THR A 127 6.74 7.69 14.64
C THR A 127 6.91 9.15 15.02
N SER A 128 8.10 9.70 14.78
CA SER A 128 8.41 11.13 14.98
C SER A 128 7.72 12.07 13.99
N TYR A 129 6.82 11.57 13.14
CA TYR A 129 6.25 12.29 12.01
C TYR A 129 4.73 12.10 11.85
N PRO A 130 4.02 13.09 11.26
CA PRO A 130 2.59 12.97 11.01
C PRO A 130 2.32 12.02 9.83
N LEU A 131 1.58 10.93 10.10
CA LEU A 131 1.21 9.92 9.11
C LEU A 131 -0.24 10.06 8.62
N GLN A 132 -0.39 10.20 7.31
CA GLN A 132 -1.67 10.25 6.62
C GLN A 132 -2.05 8.86 6.07
N MET A 133 -3.12 8.28 6.63
CA MET A 133 -3.62 6.96 6.21
C MET A 133 -4.52 7.00 4.99
N ASN A 134 -5.32 8.05 4.82
CA ASN A 134 -6.33 8.10 3.75
C ASN A 134 -5.83 8.93 2.57
N GLU A 135 -6.19 8.53 1.35
CA GLU A 135 -5.91 9.36 0.18
C GLU A 135 -6.72 10.65 0.21
N ARG A 136 -6.08 11.77 -0.15
CA ARG A 136 -6.72 13.10 -0.14
C ARG A 136 -7.83 13.21 -1.18
N ASN A 137 -7.61 12.57 -2.32
CA ASN A 137 -8.43 12.65 -3.52
C ASN A 137 -9.55 11.60 -3.57
N LEU A 138 -9.61 10.67 -2.61
CA LEU A 138 -10.67 9.65 -2.54
C LEU A 138 -11.55 9.87 -1.31
N ILE A 139 -12.86 9.72 -1.49
CA ILE A 139 -13.86 9.55 -0.45
C ILE A 139 -14.28 8.09 -0.52
N GLY A 140 -14.06 7.34 0.57
CA GLY A 140 -14.37 5.92 0.60
C GLY A 140 -15.86 5.68 0.48
N ALA A 141 -16.24 4.69 -0.34
CA ALA A 141 -17.59 4.13 -0.42
C ALA A 141 -17.75 2.97 0.58
N GLY A 142 -17.31 3.17 1.83
CA GLY A 142 -17.05 2.10 2.80
C GLY A 142 -15.69 1.42 2.57
N GLY A 143 -14.95 1.14 3.64
CA GLY A 143 -13.62 0.52 3.60
C GLY A 143 -12.44 1.48 3.29
N TRP A 144 -11.22 0.94 3.32
CA TRP A 144 -9.99 1.72 3.16
C TRP A 144 -9.46 1.68 1.72
N TRP A 145 -9.78 2.72 0.95
CA TRP A 145 -9.44 2.80 -0.47
C TRP A 145 -8.04 3.35 -0.75
N LYS A 146 -7.35 2.70 -1.68
CA LYS A 146 -6.02 3.10 -2.20
C LYS A 146 -5.96 3.03 -3.72
N SER A 147 -5.38 4.05 -4.32
CA SER A 147 -4.93 4.05 -5.70
C SER A 147 -3.58 3.35 -5.77
N VAL A 148 -3.48 2.30 -6.58
CA VAL A 148 -2.22 1.57 -6.79
C VAL A 148 -1.80 1.69 -8.25
N HIS A 149 -0.54 2.05 -8.46
CA HIS A 149 0.04 2.06 -9.80
C HIS A 149 0.26 0.62 -10.26
N LEU A 150 -0.15 0.34 -11.49
CA LEU A 150 0.04 -0.97 -12.09
C LEU A 150 1.42 -1.03 -12.73
N THR A 151 2.25 -1.95 -12.25
CA THR A 151 3.42 -2.41 -13.00
C THR A 151 2.97 -3.40 -14.07
N LYS A 152 3.71 -3.46 -15.18
CA LYS A 152 3.36 -4.32 -16.32
C LYS A 152 3.24 -5.77 -15.86
N ASN A 153 2.16 -6.44 -16.25
CA ASN A 153 1.89 -7.86 -15.95
C ASN A 153 1.78 -8.21 -14.45
N SER A 154 1.45 -7.25 -13.58
CA SER A 154 1.31 -7.51 -12.13
C SER A 154 0.05 -8.31 -11.75
N LEU A 155 -1.02 -8.23 -12.55
CA LEU A 155 -2.29 -8.90 -12.30
C LEU A 155 -2.58 -9.96 -13.36
N GLY A 156 -3.11 -11.10 -12.94
CA GLY A 156 -3.36 -12.24 -13.81
C GLY A 156 -4.15 -13.35 -13.12
N CYS A 157 -4.26 -14.50 -13.78
CA CYS A 157 -4.80 -15.73 -13.18
C CYS A 157 -3.70 -16.79 -13.04
N ILE A 158 -3.97 -17.80 -12.24
CA ILE A 158 -3.19 -19.04 -12.23
C ILE A 158 -3.88 -20.02 -13.17
N GLN A 159 -3.12 -20.58 -14.11
CA GLN A 159 -3.60 -21.67 -14.97
C GLN A 159 -3.54 -22.97 -14.17
N MET A 160 -4.61 -23.76 -14.23
CA MET A 160 -4.75 -24.94 -13.37
C MET A 160 -3.84 -26.09 -13.83
N GLU A 161 -3.56 -26.19 -15.14
CA GLU A 161 -2.79 -27.32 -15.68
C GLU A 161 -1.33 -27.33 -15.20
N ASP A 162 -0.70 -26.16 -15.10
CA ASP A 162 0.74 -26.03 -14.81
C ASP A 162 1.04 -25.10 -13.64
N MET A 163 0.01 -24.61 -12.95
CA MET A 163 0.12 -23.62 -11.86
C MET A 163 0.88 -22.34 -12.28
N SER A 164 0.92 -22.04 -13.58
CA SER A 164 1.63 -20.88 -14.10
C SER A 164 0.81 -19.60 -13.99
N PHE A 165 1.52 -18.49 -13.84
CA PHE A 165 0.92 -17.17 -13.82
C PHE A 165 0.71 -16.65 -15.24
N SER A 166 -0.54 -16.37 -15.60
CA SER A 166 -0.93 -15.78 -16.87
C SER A 166 -1.40 -14.34 -16.68
N PRO A 167 -0.64 -13.32 -17.13
CA PRO A 167 -1.04 -11.92 -17.01
C PRO A 167 -2.36 -11.62 -17.73
N ILE A 168 -3.22 -10.81 -17.12
CA ILE A 168 -4.51 -10.40 -17.70
C ILE A 168 -4.64 -8.87 -17.72
N SER A 169 -5.20 -8.35 -18.81
CA SER A 169 -5.53 -6.93 -18.92
C SER A 169 -6.83 -6.61 -18.18
N ILE A 170 -6.69 -5.95 -17.03
CA ILE A 170 -7.83 -5.49 -16.21
C ILE A 170 -8.78 -4.59 -16.99
N ASN A 171 -8.24 -3.64 -17.75
CA ASN A 171 -9.03 -2.75 -18.60
C ASN A 171 -9.89 -3.52 -19.63
N LYS A 172 -9.39 -4.64 -20.19
CA LYS A 172 -10.19 -5.45 -21.11
C LYS A 172 -11.35 -6.13 -20.38
N ILE A 173 -11.10 -6.75 -19.22
CA ILE A 173 -12.17 -7.37 -18.40
C ILE A 173 -13.26 -6.34 -18.09
N MET A 174 -12.89 -5.18 -17.57
CA MET A 174 -13.84 -4.16 -17.13
C MET A 174 -14.63 -3.55 -18.29
N LYS A 175 -14.00 -3.37 -19.46
CA LYS A 175 -14.70 -2.91 -20.67
C LYS A 175 -15.71 -3.94 -21.19
N MET A 176 -15.41 -5.22 -21.07
CA MET A 176 -16.29 -6.29 -21.56
C MET A 176 -17.45 -6.57 -20.60
N THR A 177 -17.19 -6.55 -19.29
CA THR A 177 -18.18 -6.89 -18.26
C THR A 177 -18.96 -5.67 -17.76
N GLY A 178 -18.36 -4.47 -17.80
CA GLY A 178 -18.92 -3.29 -17.15
C GLY A 178 -18.85 -3.32 -15.62
N LYS A 179 -18.28 -4.37 -15.01
CA LYS A 179 -18.27 -4.60 -13.57
C LYS A 179 -16.86 -4.68 -13.00
N GLY A 180 -16.77 -4.65 -11.68
CA GLY A 180 -15.53 -4.84 -10.93
C GLY A 180 -15.11 -6.30 -10.86
N LEU A 181 -14.05 -6.55 -10.09
CA LEU A 181 -13.48 -7.87 -9.87
C LEU A 181 -12.96 -7.99 -8.43
N LYS A 182 -12.61 -9.21 -8.04
CA LYS A 182 -11.87 -9.48 -6.81
C LYS A 182 -10.54 -10.14 -7.13
N ALA A 183 -9.54 -9.84 -6.31
CA ALA A 183 -8.23 -10.44 -6.44
C ALA A 183 -7.61 -10.73 -5.08
N THR A 184 -6.72 -11.71 -5.06
CA THR A 184 -5.75 -11.85 -3.99
C THR A 184 -4.50 -11.09 -4.36
N LEU A 185 -4.04 -10.16 -3.52
CA LEU A 185 -2.90 -9.29 -3.79
C LEU A 185 -1.76 -9.58 -2.82
N ASN A 186 -0.56 -9.79 -3.34
CA ASN A 186 0.67 -9.66 -2.57
C ASN A 186 1.13 -8.21 -2.65
N VAL A 187 1.05 -7.51 -1.53
CA VAL A 187 1.32 -6.07 -1.48
C VAL A 187 2.46 -5.74 -0.54
N ARG A 188 3.16 -4.66 -0.87
CA ARG A 188 4.08 -3.97 0.04
C ARG A 188 3.44 -2.65 0.45
N PHE A 189 3.35 -2.41 1.76
CA PHE A 189 2.97 -1.11 2.28
C PHE A 189 4.22 -0.23 2.39
N VAL A 190 4.10 1.03 1.99
CA VAL A 190 5.24 1.98 1.99
C VAL A 190 4.82 3.30 2.62
N CYS A 191 5.72 3.95 3.33
CA CYS A 191 5.57 5.37 3.66
C CYS A 191 6.16 6.20 2.52
N LYS A 192 5.39 7.15 2.01
CA LYS A 192 5.79 8.10 0.97
C LYS A 192 5.80 9.51 1.52
N ALA A 193 6.77 10.32 1.12
CA ALA A 193 6.80 11.74 1.42
C ALA A 193 7.26 12.52 0.18
N SER A 194 6.87 13.78 0.11
CA SER A 194 7.32 14.70 -0.94
C SER A 194 7.79 16.01 -0.31
N THR A 195 8.94 16.48 -0.73
CA THR A 195 9.51 17.78 -0.31
C THR A 195 9.72 18.68 -1.52
N ASP A 196 9.95 19.97 -1.27
CA ASP A 196 10.41 20.89 -2.31
C ASP A 196 11.83 20.51 -2.75
N SER A 197 12.24 20.88 -3.97
CA SER A 197 13.55 20.50 -4.53
C SER A 197 14.75 20.93 -3.69
N THR A 198 14.60 21.95 -2.85
CA THR A 198 15.64 22.48 -1.97
C THR A 198 15.59 21.96 -0.54
N LYS A 199 14.58 21.16 -0.19
CA LYS A 199 14.36 20.69 1.19
C LYS A 199 14.60 19.20 1.30
N GLU A 200 15.44 18.83 2.26
CA GLU A 200 15.56 17.46 2.71
C GLU A 200 14.31 17.00 3.45
N LEU A 201 14.08 15.69 3.47
CA LEU A 201 13.09 15.09 4.32
C LEU A 201 13.42 15.38 5.80
N ASN A 202 12.40 15.63 6.61
CA ASN A 202 12.58 15.80 8.06
C ASN A 202 11.43 15.15 8.83
N GLU A 203 11.50 15.21 10.16
CA GLU A 203 10.51 14.60 11.06
C GLU A 203 9.14 15.28 10.96
N CYS A 204 9.08 16.59 10.74
CA CYS A 204 7.82 17.32 10.60
C CYS A 204 7.12 17.08 9.25
N THR A 205 7.81 16.46 8.29
CA THR A 205 7.26 16.24 6.95
C THR A 205 6.15 15.20 7.00
N GLN A 206 4.97 15.58 6.53
CA GLN A 206 3.83 14.68 6.46
C GLN A 206 4.11 13.52 5.51
N ARG A 207 3.92 12.30 6.02
CA ARG A 207 4.09 11.06 5.26
C ARG A 207 2.74 10.45 4.96
N THR A 208 2.61 9.74 3.85
CA THR A 208 1.38 9.07 3.43
C THR A 208 1.65 7.59 3.27
N VAL A 209 0.75 6.74 3.75
CA VAL A 209 0.84 5.31 3.46
C VAL A 209 0.43 5.06 2.01
N GLY A 210 1.35 4.55 1.21
CA GLY A 210 1.12 4.02 -0.12
C GLY A 210 1.09 2.49 -0.13
N VAL A 211 0.66 1.94 -1.26
CA VAL A 211 0.57 0.49 -1.47
C VAL A 211 1.18 0.17 -2.84
N GLU A 212 2.04 -0.83 -2.87
CA GLU A 212 2.64 -1.38 -4.08
C GLU A 212 2.13 -2.80 -4.27
N VAL A 213 1.54 -3.08 -5.45
CA VAL A 213 1.10 -4.44 -5.79
C VAL A 213 2.26 -5.14 -6.48
N LEU A 214 2.82 -6.15 -5.80
CA LEU A 214 3.92 -6.96 -6.34
C LEU A 214 3.38 -8.02 -7.31
N ARG A 215 2.27 -8.65 -6.92
CA ARG A 215 1.54 -9.65 -7.70
C ARG A 215 0.08 -9.66 -7.28
N GLY A 216 -0.83 -9.92 -8.21
CA GLY A 216 -2.21 -10.24 -7.84
C GLY A 216 -2.85 -11.27 -8.74
N TYR A 217 -3.70 -12.08 -8.12
CA TYR A 217 -4.39 -13.22 -8.69
C TYR A 217 -5.87 -12.91 -8.72
N ILE A 218 -6.45 -12.79 -9.91
CA ILE A 218 -7.87 -12.54 -10.10
C ILE A 218 -8.63 -13.79 -9.67
N THR A 219 -9.47 -13.65 -8.65
CA THR A 219 -10.25 -14.76 -8.07
C THR A 219 -11.72 -14.73 -8.53
N SER A 220 -12.23 -13.56 -8.89
CA SER A 220 -13.60 -13.40 -9.40
C SER A 220 -13.67 -12.21 -10.36
N ILE A 221 -14.46 -12.34 -11.42
CA ILE A 221 -14.84 -11.23 -12.32
C ILE A 221 -16.34 -10.98 -12.20
N ASP A 222 -16.83 -9.93 -12.86
CA ASP A 222 -18.26 -9.59 -12.88
C ASP A 222 -18.85 -9.31 -11.48
N THR A 223 -18.07 -8.67 -10.62
CA THR A 223 -18.46 -8.37 -9.24
C THR A 223 -18.97 -6.94 -9.12
N ASP A 224 -20.12 -6.76 -8.47
CA ASP A 224 -20.67 -5.44 -8.13
C ASP A 224 -19.86 -4.81 -6.98
N VAL A 225 -18.87 -3.99 -7.35
CA VAL A 225 -18.04 -3.25 -6.40
C VAL A 225 -18.29 -1.77 -6.59
N ILE A 226 -18.78 -1.11 -5.54
CA ILE A 226 -19.05 0.33 -5.56
C ILE A 226 -17.70 1.08 -5.58
N PRO A 227 -17.45 1.94 -6.59
CA PRO A 227 -16.19 2.67 -6.68
C PRO A 227 -16.08 3.76 -5.59
N PRO A 228 -14.85 4.10 -5.15
CA PRO A 228 -14.65 5.27 -4.32
C PRO A 228 -14.99 6.54 -5.10
N ILE A 229 -15.48 7.56 -4.41
CA ILE A 229 -15.81 8.85 -5.02
C ILE A 229 -14.56 9.71 -5.03
N ARG A 230 -14.17 10.25 -6.19
CA ARG A 230 -13.11 11.26 -6.22
C ARG A 230 -13.59 12.56 -5.60
N ARG A 231 -12.77 13.15 -4.71
CA ARG A 231 -13.02 14.53 -4.26
C ARG A 231 -12.93 15.44 -5.47
N ALA A 232 -13.99 16.21 -5.70
CA ALA A 232 -13.92 17.30 -6.66
C ALA A 232 -12.79 18.25 -6.23
N PRO A 233 -11.96 18.73 -7.17
CA PRO A 233 -11.04 19.81 -6.84
C PRO A 233 -11.86 20.99 -6.31
N PRO A 234 -11.31 21.77 -5.36
CA PRO A 234 -11.98 22.98 -4.91
C PRO A 234 -12.27 23.86 -6.14
N PRO A 235 -13.46 24.49 -6.20
CA PRO A 235 -13.78 25.37 -7.32
C PRO A 235 -12.71 26.48 -7.41
N PRO A 236 -12.35 26.91 -8.63
CA PRO A 236 -11.41 28.00 -8.81
C PRO A 236 -11.93 29.24 -8.08
N LYS A 237 -11.00 30.04 -7.54
CA LYS A 237 -11.38 31.33 -6.94
C LYS A 237 -11.99 32.22 -8.03
N PRO A 238 -13.13 32.87 -7.76
CA PRO A 238 -13.72 33.80 -8.71
C PRO A 238 -12.75 34.96 -8.97
N LEU A 239 -12.73 35.43 -10.21
CA LEU A 239 -11.96 36.59 -10.65
C LEU A 239 -12.80 37.86 -10.50
N ALA A 240 -12.15 39.03 -10.53
CA ALA A 240 -12.86 40.32 -10.46
C ALA A 240 -13.89 40.49 -11.58
N LYS A 241 -13.66 39.90 -12.76
CA LYS A 241 -14.60 39.91 -13.89
C LYS A 241 -15.85 39.04 -13.67
N ASP A 242 -15.83 38.17 -12.67
CA ASP A 242 -16.95 37.28 -12.34
C ASP A 242 -17.91 37.92 -11.32
N ILE A 243 -17.61 39.14 -10.86
CA ILE A 243 -18.50 39.91 -9.97
C ILE A 243 -19.78 40.25 -10.73
N THR A 244 -20.91 39.77 -10.20
CA THR A 244 -22.22 40.03 -10.79
C THR A 244 -22.61 41.49 -10.59
N THR A 245 -23.14 42.13 -11.63
CA THR A 245 -23.59 43.53 -11.56
C THR A 245 -24.88 43.67 -10.75
N ASP A 246 -25.09 44.84 -10.14
CA ASP A 246 -26.27 45.12 -9.32
C ASP A 246 -27.60 44.92 -10.06
N GLN A 247 -27.63 45.23 -11.36
CA GLN A 247 -28.81 45.02 -12.20
C GLN A 247 -29.21 43.54 -12.28
N ILE A 248 -28.22 42.64 -12.37
CA ILE A 248 -28.45 41.19 -12.41
C ILE A 248 -28.87 40.69 -11.02
N VAL A 249 -28.23 41.20 -9.95
CA VAL A 249 -28.61 40.86 -8.57
C VAL A 249 -30.07 41.22 -8.29
N MET A 250 -30.52 42.42 -8.70
CA MET A 250 -31.91 42.85 -8.54
C MET A 250 -32.89 42.00 -9.33
N LYS A 251 -32.55 41.58 -10.56
CA LYS A 251 -33.36 40.64 -11.33
C LYS A 251 -33.48 39.27 -10.64
N ILE A 252 -32.38 38.73 -10.12
CA ILE A 252 -32.38 37.45 -9.39
C ILE A 252 -33.25 37.55 -8.13
N LEU A 253 -33.17 38.66 -7.41
CA LEU A 253 -34.00 38.92 -6.22
C LEU A 253 -35.49 38.96 -6.58
N ASN A 254 -35.86 39.68 -7.64
CA ASN A 254 -37.26 39.80 -8.08
C ASN A 254 -37.85 38.46 -8.57
N LEU A 255 -37.01 37.53 -9.01
CA LEU A 255 -37.44 36.20 -9.48
C LEU A 255 -37.49 35.15 -8.35
N ASN A 256 -37.12 35.50 -7.10
CA ASN A 256 -37.05 34.57 -5.96
C ASN A 256 -36.20 33.30 -6.23
N LEU A 257 -35.19 33.39 -7.09
CA LEU A 257 -34.37 32.25 -7.53
C LEU A 257 -33.20 31.91 -6.60
N ARG A 258 -33.11 32.52 -5.41
CA ARG A 258 -32.05 32.20 -4.47
C ARG A 258 -32.33 30.85 -3.82
N ALA A 259 -31.37 29.94 -3.93
CA ALA A 259 -31.39 28.71 -3.14
C ALA A 259 -31.42 29.04 -1.64
N ALA A 260 -32.17 28.24 -0.87
CA ALA A 260 -32.16 28.33 0.58
C ALA A 260 -30.72 28.14 1.09
N LYS A 261 -30.31 28.98 2.04
CA LYS A 261 -29.06 28.75 2.77
C LYS A 261 -29.22 27.43 3.54
N THR A 262 -28.41 26.45 3.18
CA THR A 262 -28.20 25.22 3.96
C THR A 262 -27.05 25.43 4.92
#